data_AF-A0A2A4YBV9-F1
#
_entry.id   AF-A0A2A4YBV9-F1
#
_cell.length_a   1.000
_cell.length_b   1.000
_cell.length_c   1.000
_cell.angle_alpha   90.00
_cell.angle_beta   90.00
_cell.angle_gamma   90.00
#
_symmetry.space_group_name_H-M   'P 1'
#
loop_
_entity.id
_entity.type
_entity.pdbx_description
1 polymer ?
#
loop_
_entity_poly.entity_id
_entity_poly.type
_entity_poly.pdbx_seq_one_letter_code
_entity_poly.pdbx_strand_id
1 'polypeptide(L)'
;MTIVFLIGRILFSLIFIIKGIEHFLPRMINYAVEMCVPLPYISVPIMGVIALIGGLSVLLGYKAKIGAWFLVAFLLLVTFFVHRFWEPGKFTEVMLHELCFLKNISLLGAALMVAYAGSGPLGIDKPRCPHKHDHDSDHDQNPSSDQK
;
A
#
# COMPACT_ATOMS: atom_id res chain seq x y z
N MET A 1 -7.22 7.38 17.63
CA MET A 1 -6.29 6.45 16.95
C MET A 1 -6.70 6.13 15.52
N THR A 2 -7.97 5.84 15.23
CA THR A 2 -8.45 5.50 13.87
C THR A 2 -8.26 6.60 12.83
N ILE A 3 -8.47 7.87 13.20
CA ILE A 3 -8.26 9.03 12.31
C ILE A 3 -6.79 9.18 11.92
N VAL A 4 -5.87 8.97 12.87
CA VAL A 4 -4.42 9.05 12.63
C VAL A 4 -4.00 7.99 11.59
N PHE A 5 -4.52 6.77 11.72
CA PHE A 5 -4.28 5.70 10.74
C PHE A 5 -4.81 6.07 9.34
N LEU A 6 -6.01 6.66 9.26
CA LEU A 6 -6.58 7.11 7.99
C LEU A 6 -5.73 8.21 7.33
N ILE A 7 -5.29 9.21 8.09
CA ILE A 7 -4.41 10.28 7.60
C ILE A 7 -3.10 9.69 7.09
N GLY A 8 -2.47 8.79 7.84
CA GLY A 8 -1.25 8.10 7.41
C GLY A 8 -1.45 7.35 6.09
N ARG A 9 -2.58 6.64 5.94
CA ARG A 9 -2.93 5.91 4.71
C ARG A 9 -3.12 6.85 3.52
N ILE A 10 -3.78 7.99 3.72
CA ILE A 10 -4.00 8.99 2.66
C ILE A 10 -2.66 9.56 2.20
N LEU A 11 -1.83 10.04 3.14
CA LEU A 11 -0.53 10.64 2.83
C LEU A 11 0.41 9.64 2.14
N PHE A 12 0.45 8.40 2.64
CA PHE A 12 1.22 7.32 2.03
C PHE A 12 0.75 7.03 0.60
N SER A 13 -0.55 6.83 0.40
CA SER A 13 -1.12 6.47 -0.92
C SER A 13 -0.96 7.59 -1.95
N LEU A 14 -1.07 8.84 -1.52
CA LEU A 14 -0.97 10.01 -2.39
C LEU A 14 0.34 10.04 -3.17
N ILE A 15 1.46 9.66 -2.53
CA ILE A 15 2.77 9.59 -3.18
C ILE A 15 2.72 8.64 -4.39
N PHE A 16 2.16 7.44 -4.23
CA PHE A 16 2.08 6.47 -5.32
C PHE A 16 1.10 6.86 -6.42
N ILE A 17 0.02 7.57 -6.07
CA ILE A 17 -0.92 8.07 -7.07
C ILE A 17 -0.23 9.10 -7.96
N ILE A 18 0.46 10.08 -7.36
CA ILE A 18 1.21 11.10 -8.10
C ILE A 18 2.29 10.42 -8.94
N LYS A 19 3.09 9.51 -8.36
CA LYS A 19 4.12 8.78 -9.10
C LYS A 19 3.56 7.90 -10.21
N GLY A 20 2.40 7.29 -10.00
CA GLY A 20 1.70 6.51 -11.02
C GLY A 20 1.30 7.36 -12.23
N ILE A 21 0.78 8.57 -12.02
CA ILE A 21 0.44 9.51 -13.10
C ILE A 21 1.71 9.97 -13.83
N GLU A 22 2.78 10.29 -13.09
CA GLU A 22 4.05 10.76 -13.68
C GLU A 22 4.67 9.71 -14.62
N HIS A 23 4.45 8.41 -14.41
CA HIS A 23 4.97 7.35 -15.29
C HIS A 23 4.40 7.38 -16.72
N PHE A 24 3.29 8.08 -16.96
CA PHE A 24 2.74 8.26 -18.31
C PHE A 24 3.33 9.48 -19.03
N LEU A 25 4.16 10.29 -18.36
CA LEU A 25 4.80 11.45 -18.96
C LEU A 25 6.03 11.03 -19.79
N PRO A 26 6.25 11.64 -20.98
CA PRO A 26 7.42 11.36 -21.81
C PRO A 26 8.77 11.52 -21.08
N ARG A 27 8.82 12.48 -20.14
CA ARG A 27 10.01 12.72 -19.31
C ARG A 27 10.45 11.48 -18.52
N MET A 28 9.50 10.71 -17.98
CA MET A 28 9.82 9.53 -17.18
C MET A 28 10.32 8.37 -18.04
N ILE A 29 9.79 8.22 -19.25
CA ILE A 29 10.28 7.22 -20.21
C ILE A 29 11.71 7.57 -20.63
N ASN A 30 11.99 8.83 -20.97
CA ASN A 30 13.34 9.28 -21.32
C ASN A 30 14.33 9.09 -20.17
N TYR A 31 13.92 9.38 -18.93
CA TYR A 31 14.74 9.12 -17.75
C TYR A 31 15.05 7.63 -17.56
N ALA A 32 14.08 6.74 -17.83
CA ALA A 32 14.30 5.30 -17.76
C ALA A 32 15.22 4.78 -18.89
N VAL A 33 15.22 5.43 -20.05
CA VAL A 33 16.17 5.17 -21.14
C VAL A 33 17.60 5.52 -20.69
N GLU A 34 17.78 6.68 -20.06
CA GLU A 34 19.08 7.10 -19.51
C GLU A 34 19.60 6.10 -18.47
N MET A 35 18.69 5.53 -17.68
CA MET A 35 19.00 4.52 -16.66
C MET A 35 19.12 3.09 -17.21
N CYS A 36 19.08 2.92 -18.53
CA CYS A 36 19.22 1.62 -19.20
C CYS A 36 18.23 0.55 -18.70
N VAL A 37 17.02 0.96 -18.30
CA VAL A 37 15.95 0.05 -17.90
C VAL A 37 15.49 -0.76 -19.12
N PRO A 38 15.30 -2.09 -19.01
CA PRO A 38 14.82 -2.89 -20.14
C PRO A 38 13.42 -2.47 -20.57
N LEU A 39 13.24 -2.32 -21.90
CA LEU A 39 11.97 -2.00 -22.56
C LEU A 39 11.22 -0.80 -21.91
N PRO A 40 11.83 0.40 -21.83
CA PRO A 40 11.32 1.51 -21.02
C PRO A 40 9.94 2.01 -21.49
N TYR A 41 9.64 1.92 -22.79
CA TYR A 41 8.34 2.27 -23.35
C TYR A 41 7.18 1.37 -22.87
N ILE A 42 7.49 0.18 -22.34
CA ILE A 42 6.50 -0.78 -21.84
C ILE A 42 6.59 -0.90 -20.32
N SER A 43 7.81 -1.03 -19.78
CA SER A 43 8.02 -1.23 -18.35
C SER A 43 7.60 -0.01 -17.53
N VAL A 44 7.85 1.22 -17.99
CA VAL A 44 7.47 2.44 -17.27
C VAL A 44 5.95 2.59 -17.15
N PRO A 45 5.15 2.52 -18.25
CA PRO A 45 3.69 2.54 -18.12
C PRO A 45 3.11 1.42 -17.26
N ILE A 46 3.65 0.20 -17.34
CA ILE A 46 3.23 -0.93 -16.49
C ILE A 46 3.45 -0.59 -15.01
N MET A 47 4.62 -0.04 -14.67
CA MET A 47 4.94 0.35 -13.30
C MET A 47 4.02 1.49 -12.81
N GLY A 48 3.66 2.40 -13.70
CA GLY A 48 2.64 3.43 -13.45
C GLY A 48 1.26 2.85 -13.12
N VAL A 49 0.79 1.88 -13.90
CA VAL A 49 -0.48 1.18 -13.64
C VAL A 49 -0.45 0.44 -12.30
N ILE A 50 0.65 -0.27 -12.00
CA ILE A 50 0.80 -0.98 -10.71
C ILE A 50 0.76 0.01 -9.53
N ALA A 51 1.47 1.14 -9.64
CA ALA A 51 1.48 2.18 -8.62
C ALA A 51 0.09 2.81 -8.43
N LEU A 52 -0.66 3.05 -9.50
CA LEU A 52 -2.03 3.56 -9.42
C LEU A 52 -2.99 2.57 -8.78
N ILE A 53 -2.99 1.31 -9.22
CA ILE A 53 -3.86 0.26 -8.67
C ILE A 53 -3.54 0.05 -7.19
N GLY A 54 -2.26 -0.05 -6.84
CA GLY A 54 -1.81 -0.18 -5.45
C GLY A 54 -2.18 1.02 -4.60
N GLY A 55 -1.90 2.24 -5.08
CA GLY A 55 -2.20 3.49 -4.40
C GLY A 55 -3.69 3.71 -4.16
N LEU A 56 -4.54 3.50 -5.18
CA LEU A 56 -5.99 3.62 -5.05
C LEU A 56 -6.57 2.54 -4.12
N SER A 57 -6.09 1.30 -4.23
CA SER A 57 -6.52 0.19 -3.35
C SER A 57 -6.23 0.49 -1.88
N VAL A 58 -5.02 0.99 -1.58
CA VAL A 58 -4.65 1.38 -0.22
C VAL A 58 -5.45 2.61 0.24
N LEU A 59 -5.60 3.63 -0.60
CA LEU A 59 -6.34 4.86 -0.27
C LEU A 59 -7.80 4.56 0.11
N LEU A 60 -8.51 3.81 -0.74
CA LEU A 60 -9.91 3.43 -0.55
C LEU A 60 -10.08 2.38 0.55
N GLY A 61 -9.01 1.67 0.92
CA GLY A 61 -9.08 0.56 1.87
C GLY A 61 -9.79 -0.67 1.30
N TYR A 62 -9.90 -0.79 -0.02
CA TYR A 62 -10.47 -1.94 -0.72
C TYR A 62 -9.34 -2.88 -1.11
N LYS A 63 -9.31 -4.10 -0.55
CA LYS A 63 -8.19 -5.05 -0.71
C LYS A 63 -6.82 -4.44 -0.42
N ALA A 64 -6.75 -3.59 0.61
CA ALA A 64 -5.56 -2.81 0.95
C ALA A 64 -4.29 -3.65 1.13
N LYS A 65 -4.41 -4.90 1.61
CA LYS A 65 -3.26 -5.83 1.72
C LYS A 65 -2.68 -6.18 0.35
N ILE A 66 -3.54 -6.48 -0.62
CA ILE A 66 -3.13 -6.78 -2.00
C ILE A 66 -2.55 -5.52 -2.64
N GLY A 67 -3.20 -4.37 -2.49
CA GLY A 67 -2.68 -3.09 -2.97
C GLY A 67 -1.29 -2.77 -2.42
N ALA A 68 -1.08 -3.00 -1.11
CA ALA A 68 0.22 -2.79 -0.48
C ALA A 68 1.31 -3.71 -1.04
N TRP A 69 1.00 -4.97 -1.35
CA TRP A 69 1.95 -5.88 -2.02
C TRP A 69 2.34 -5.40 -3.43
N PHE A 70 1.41 -4.84 -4.20
CA PHE A 70 1.75 -4.19 -5.47
C PHE A 70 2.71 -3.01 -5.27
N LEU A 71 2.49 -2.20 -4.24
CA LEU A 71 3.39 -1.08 -3.91
C LEU A 71 4.77 -1.55 -3.43
N VAL A 72 4.83 -2.66 -2.67
CA VAL A 72 6.10 -3.31 -2.28
C VAL A 72 6.88 -3.74 -3.52
N ALA A 73 6.23 -4.44 -4.45
CA ALA A 73 6.87 -4.86 -5.70
C ALA A 73 7.35 -3.65 -6.51
N PHE A 74 6.51 -2.64 -6.70
CA PHE A 74 6.85 -1.38 -7.36
C PHE A 74 8.10 -0.73 -6.75
N LEU A 75 8.14 -0.61 -5.42
CA LEU A 75 9.25 0.00 -4.70
C LEU A 75 10.55 -0.79 -4.86
N LEU A 76 10.51 -2.12 -4.78
CA LEU A 76 11.69 -2.94 -4.98
C LEU A 76 12.25 -2.74 -6.39
N LEU A 77 11.40 -2.85 -7.42
CA LEU A 77 11.84 -2.69 -8.80
C LEU A 77 12.43 -1.31 -9.06
N VAL A 78 11.74 -0.22 -8.71
CA VAL A 78 12.28 1.13 -8.97
C VAL A 78 13.56 1.41 -8.17
N THR A 79 13.66 0.90 -6.94
CA THR A 79 14.81 1.17 -6.06
C THR A 79 16.06 0.47 -6.56
N PHE A 80 15.96 -0.81 -6.94
CA PHE A 80 17.11 -1.59 -7.38
C PHE A 80 17.53 -1.29 -8.82
N PHE A 81 16.60 -0.90 -9.70
CA PHE A 81 16.93 -0.63 -11.11
C PHE A 81 17.28 0.84 -11.38
N VAL A 82 16.65 1.79 -10.69
CA VAL A 82 16.81 3.22 -11.01
C VAL A 82 17.69 3.94 -10.00
N HIS A 83 17.53 3.67 -8.70
CA HIS A 83 18.22 4.43 -7.63
C HIS A 83 19.51 3.74 -7.15
N ARG A 84 20.36 3.36 -8.11
CA ARG A 84 21.63 2.66 -7.87
C ARG A 84 22.73 3.64 -7.45
N PHE A 85 22.68 4.11 -6.21
CA PHE A 85 23.66 5.06 -5.66
C PHE A 85 25.08 4.50 -5.56
N TRP A 86 25.23 3.18 -5.61
CA TRP A 86 26.52 2.48 -5.57
C TRP A 86 27.25 2.47 -6.91
N GLU A 87 26.65 2.98 -7.99
CA GLU A 87 27.33 3.13 -9.27
C GLU A 87 28.20 4.40 -9.31
N PRO A 88 29.37 4.35 -9.96
CA PRO A 88 30.21 5.52 -10.12
C PRO A 88 29.51 6.56 -11.00
N GLY A 89 29.48 7.80 -10.53
CA GLY A 89 28.84 8.93 -11.21
C GLY A 89 29.32 10.27 -10.66
N LYS A 90 28.73 11.38 -11.13
CA LYS A 90 29.02 12.69 -10.56
C LYS A 90 28.53 12.75 -9.13
N PHE A 91 29.26 13.43 -8.25
CA PHE A 91 28.93 13.54 -6.82
C PHE A 91 27.47 13.95 -6.57
N THR A 92 26.97 14.94 -7.30
CA THR A 92 25.58 15.41 -7.21
C THR A 92 24.54 14.38 -7.64
N GLU A 93 24.85 13.54 -8.63
CA GLU A 93 23.95 12.48 -9.09
C GLU A 93 23.91 11.36 -8.05
N VAL A 94 25.08 10.91 -7.57
CA VAL A 94 25.18 9.87 -6.53
C VAL A 94 24.39 10.26 -5.27
N MET A 95 24.52 11.50 -4.78
CA MET A 95 23.74 11.99 -3.64
C MET A 95 22.23 11.96 -3.88
N LEU A 96 21.77 12.35 -5.07
CA LEU A 96 20.33 12.32 -5.40
C LEU A 96 19.79 10.89 -5.48
N HIS A 97 20.57 9.96 -6.03
CA HIS A 97 20.23 8.54 -6.08
C HIS A 97 20.18 7.93 -4.67
N GLU A 98 21.13 8.28 -3.79
CA GLU A 98 21.12 7.85 -2.38
C GLU A 98 19.90 8.38 -1.62
N LEU A 99 19.58 9.66 -1.78
CA LEU A 99 18.40 10.27 -1.15
C LEU A 99 17.11 9.58 -1.62
N CYS A 100 17.00 9.32 -2.92
CA CYS A 100 15.84 8.61 -3.48
C CYS A 100 15.75 7.16 -3.00
N PHE A 101 16.90 6.48 -2.89
CA PHE A 101 16.98 5.13 -2.35
C PHE A 101 16.46 5.08 -0.91
N LEU A 102 16.99 5.94 -0.02
CA LEU A 102 16.56 6.00 1.38
C LEU A 102 15.07 6.36 1.53
N LYS A 103 14.58 7.31 0.72
CA LYS A 103 13.16 7.63 0.65
C LYS A 103 12.33 6.39 0.29
N ASN A 104 12.76 5.61 -0.71
CA ASN A 104 12.04 4.41 -1.11
C ASN A 104 12.10 3.30 -0.05
N ILE A 105 13.22 3.15 0.68
CA ILE A 105 13.31 2.22 1.81
C ILE A 105 12.32 2.59 2.92
N SER A 106 12.20 3.88 3.24
CA SER A 106 11.20 4.37 4.21
C SER A 106 9.77 4.06 3.74
N LEU A 107 9.46 4.34 2.46
CA LEU A 107 8.17 4.01 1.87
C LEU A 107 7.91 2.49 1.83
N LEU A 108 8.93 1.67 1.63
CA LEU A 108 8.82 0.21 1.64
C LEU A 108 8.45 -0.29 3.04
N GLY A 109 9.07 0.27 4.09
CA GLY A 109 8.69 -0.01 5.47
C GLY A 109 7.21 0.34 5.73
N ALA A 110 6.76 1.51 5.30
CA ALA A 110 5.36 1.90 5.41
C ALA A 110 4.42 0.97 4.62
N ALA A 111 4.81 0.57 3.40
CA ALA A 111 4.06 -0.37 2.57
C ALA A 111 3.89 -1.72 3.27
N LEU A 112 4.95 -2.24 3.88
CA LEU A 112 4.93 -3.49 4.65
C LEU A 112 4.04 -3.38 5.90
N MET A 113 4.08 -2.25 6.61
CA MET A 113 3.17 -2.00 7.73
C MET A 113 1.71 -1.99 7.28
N VAL A 114 1.39 -1.39 6.13
CA VAL A 114 0.05 -1.42 5.54
C VAL A 114 -0.33 -2.84 5.07
N ALA A 115 0.61 -3.58 4.49
CA ALA A 115 0.38 -4.97 4.08
C ALA A 115 0.04 -5.88 5.27
N TYR A 116 0.67 -5.62 6.43
CA TYR A 116 0.37 -6.32 7.68
C TYR A 116 -0.97 -5.87 8.29
N ALA A 117 -1.16 -4.56 8.50
CA ALA A 117 -2.33 -3.99 9.17
C ALA A 117 -3.63 -4.07 8.35
N GLY A 118 -3.53 -4.06 7.02
CA GLY A 118 -4.67 -4.06 6.10
C GLY A 118 -5.43 -2.73 6.05
N SER A 119 -6.74 -2.82 5.81
CA SER A 119 -7.60 -1.66 5.57
C SER A 119 -7.94 -0.86 6.85
N GLY A 120 -7.72 -1.44 8.03
CA GLY A 120 -8.06 -0.85 9.32
C GLY A 120 -9.58 -0.71 9.58
N PRO A 121 -10.00 -0.14 10.72
CA PRO A 121 -11.42 -0.11 11.15
C PRO A 121 -12.36 0.71 10.25
N LEU A 122 -11.81 1.57 9.38
CA LEU A 122 -12.54 2.41 8.43
C LEU A 122 -12.28 1.97 6.97
N GLY A 123 -11.83 0.74 6.75
CA GLY A 123 -11.70 0.14 5.43
C GLY A 123 -13.03 -0.39 4.88
N ILE A 124 -13.16 -0.43 3.54
CA ILE A 124 -14.29 -1.05 2.84
C ILE A 124 -14.30 -2.58 3.08
N ASP A 125 -13.12 -3.20 3.15
CA ASP A 125 -12.98 -4.59 3.61
C ASP A 125 -13.05 -4.64 5.14
N LYS A 126 -14.28 -4.69 5.70
CA LYS A 126 -14.50 -5.16 7.08
C LYS A 126 -14.77 -6.66 7.06
N PRO A 127 -14.08 -7.48 7.88
CA PRO A 127 -14.62 -8.78 8.23
C PRO A 127 -15.97 -8.54 8.91
N ARG A 128 -17.05 -9.10 8.35
CA ARG A 128 -18.33 -9.17 9.03
C ARG A 128 -18.11 -10.03 10.28
N CYS A 129 -18.33 -9.48 11.47
CA CYS A 129 -18.44 -10.35 12.63
C CYS A 129 -19.56 -11.36 12.34
N PRO A 130 -19.36 -12.66 12.60
CA PRO A 130 -20.48 -13.58 12.61
C PRO A 130 -21.46 -13.06 13.66
N HIS A 131 -22.67 -12.76 13.21
CA HIS A 131 -23.79 -12.41 14.08
C HIS A 131 -23.97 -13.61 15.02
N LYS A 132 -23.52 -13.49 16.26
CA LYS A 132 -23.89 -14.46 17.28
C LYS A 132 -25.40 -14.29 17.43
N HIS A 133 -26.15 -15.27 16.93
CA HIS A 133 -27.57 -15.39 17.27
C HIS A 133 -27.58 -15.70 18.76
N ASP A 134 -27.92 -14.70 19.56
CA ASP A 134 -28.28 -14.93 20.95
C ASP A 134 -29.54 -15.80 20.92
N HIS A 135 -29.35 -17.10 21.16
CA HIS A 135 -30.44 -17.99 21.50
C HIS A 135 -30.85 -17.64 22.94
N ASP A 136 -31.68 -16.61 23.03
CA ASP A 136 -32.50 -16.34 24.19
C ASP A 136 -33.54 -17.46 24.26
N SER A 137 -33.24 -18.47 25.07
CA SER A 137 -34.21 -19.45 25.52
C SER A 137 -34.58 -19.10 26.96
N ASP A 138 -35.29 -17.98 27.08
CA ASP A 138 -36.18 -17.71 28.19
C ASP A 138 -37.48 -18.47 27.90
N HIS A 139 -37.56 -19.71 28.41
CA HIS A 139 -38.84 -20.40 28.53
C HIS A 139 -38.91 -21.12 29.88
N ASP A 140 -39.94 -20.72 30.60
CA ASP A 140 -40.68 -21.43 31.64
C ASP A 140 -40.17 -21.32 33.08
N GLN A 141 -40.63 -20.22 33.68
CA GLN A 141 -41.35 -20.22 34.95
C GLN A 141 -41.97 -21.59 35.29
N ASN A 142 -41.62 -22.17 36.44
CA ASN A 142 -42.54 -23.04 37.15
C ASN A 142 -42.42 -22.82 38.67
N PRO A 143 -43.39 -22.14 39.31
CA PRO A 143 -43.53 -22.11 40.75
C PRO A 143 -44.32 -23.35 41.22
N SER A 144 -44.16 -23.73 42.49
CA SER A 144 -45.01 -24.66 43.26
C SER A 144 -44.85 -26.18 43.04
N SER A 145 -44.02 -26.78 43.88
CA SER A 145 -44.33 -27.99 44.66
C SER A 145 -43.49 -27.84 45.95
N ASP A 146 -44.02 -27.49 47.12
CA ASP A 146 -45.03 -28.18 47.90
C ASP A 146 -44.85 -29.70 47.82
N GLN A 147 -43.99 -30.26 48.69
CA GLN A 147 -44.11 -31.59 49.31
C GLN A 147 -43.12 -31.71 50.50
N LYS A 148 -43.69 -31.51 51.69
CA LYS A 148 -43.64 -32.38 52.89
C LYS A 148 -42.35 -33.15 53.24
#